data_AF-A0A1Z5L5X0-F1
#
_entry.id   AF-A0A1Z5L5X0-F1
#
_cell.length_a   1.000
_cell.length_b   1.000
_cell.length_c   1.000
_cell.angle_alpha   90.00
_cell.angle_beta   90.00
_cell.angle_gamma   90.00
#
_symmetry.space_group_name_H-M   'P 1'
#
loop_
_entity.id
_entity.type
_entity.pdbx_description
1 polymer ?
#
loop_
_entity_poly.entity_id
_entity_poly.type
_entity_poly.pdbx_seq_one_letter_code
_entity_poly.pdbx_strand_id
1 'polypeptide(L)'
;MWKVCSSAAVVSVKTWVSQSPRAPVVIQKTLGMSSRARPRFQTATARRRTLKEIVMAPAGDTAFNVGKAALAGASAFGVGALCYYGLGLSSEAGALERSMLWPEYVKQRVRSTYMYFGGSIAITAMSALAVSRNPAMLNLVMRNSWLAIGASFAAMIGTGMLVRSIPYSEGVGGKQAAWMLHSAVMGALVAPICLLGGPILVRAAWYTAGVVGGLSTVAACAPSEKFLYMGGPLAIGLGLVFASSLGTMFLPASSALGAGLYSISMYGGLILFGGFLLYDTQRIVRMAEIHPVNAVKPYDPVNASISIYLDTLNIFIRIAMLLAGGGTRRK
;
A
#
# COMPACT_ATOMS: atom_id res chain seq x y z
N MET A 1 6.54 -44.24 15.12
CA MET A 1 7.95 -44.39 14.75
C MET A 1 8.35 -43.17 13.90
N TRP A 2 8.63 -41.96 14.39
CA TRP A 2 9.68 -41.45 15.30
C TRP A 2 11.12 -41.86 14.96
N LYS A 3 11.84 -40.93 14.31
CA LYS A 3 13.30 -40.64 14.31
C LYS A 3 13.45 -39.33 13.51
N VAL A 4 13.44 -38.12 14.09
CA VAL A 4 14.50 -37.43 14.88
C VAL A 4 15.90 -37.65 14.30
N CYS A 5 16.44 -36.60 13.67
CA CYS A 5 17.88 -36.39 13.58
C CYS A 5 18.15 -34.88 13.78
N SER A 6 18.67 -34.57 14.97
CA SER A 6 19.20 -33.29 15.40
C SER A 6 20.71 -33.34 15.28
N SER A 7 21.35 -32.32 14.71
CA SER A 7 22.77 -32.03 14.97
C SER A 7 23.00 -30.54 14.95
N ALA A 8 23.22 -30.00 16.15
CA ALA A 8 23.71 -28.67 16.43
C ALA A 8 25.18 -28.54 15.99
N ALA A 9 25.52 -27.41 15.35
CA ALA A 9 26.89 -27.02 15.09
C ALA A 9 27.38 -26.12 16.23
N VAL A 10 28.35 -26.63 16.99
CA VAL A 10 29.05 -25.95 18.09
C VAL A 10 30.13 -25.03 17.53
N VAL A 11 30.16 -23.80 18.01
CA VAL A 11 31.18 -22.78 17.75
C VAL A 11 32.48 -23.15 18.48
N SER A 12 33.61 -23.18 17.75
CA SER A 12 34.95 -23.38 18.34
C SER A 12 35.78 -22.10 18.19
N VAL A 13 35.97 -21.42 19.32
CA VAL A 13 36.91 -20.31 19.53
C VAL A 13 38.31 -20.90 19.70
N LYS A 14 39.28 -20.50 18.85
CA LYS A 14 40.71 -20.77 19.07
C LYS A 14 41.54 -19.48 19.04
N THR A 15 41.80 -19.01 20.26
CA THR A 15 43.12 -18.61 20.80
C THR A 15 44.04 -17.72 19.97
N TRP A 16 44.14 -16.48 20.46
CA TRP A 16 45.25 -15.55 20.32
C TRP A 16 46.57 -16.16 20.80
N VAL A 17 47.63 -16.07 19.99
CA VAL A 17 49.03 -16.18 20.44
C VAL A 17 49.84 -15.02 19.85
N SER A 18 50.47 -14.32 20.78
CA SER A 18 51.44 -13.24 20.68
C SER A 18 52.63 -13.51 19.75
N GLN A 19 52.97 -12.53 18.90
CA GLN A 19 54.37 -12.23 18.53
C GLN A 19 54.56 -10.71 18.39
N SER A 20 55.56 -10.19 19.11
CA SER A 20 56.01 -8.78 19.16
C SER A 20 57.18 -8.53 18.18
N PRO A 21 57.59 -7.26 17.94
CA PRO A 21 58.11 -6.79 16.65
C PRO A 21 59.64 -6.84 16.52
N ARG A 22 60.16 -6.93 15.28
CA ARG A 22 61.56 -6.62 14.94
C ARG A 22 61.64 -5.41 14.01
N ALA A 23 62.58 -4.53 14.32
CA ALA A 23 62.81 -3.19 13.78
C ALA A 23 63.23 -3.15 12.30
N PRO A 24 63.06 -2.00 11.60
CA PRO A 24 63.32 -1.87 10.18
C PRO A 24 64.79 -1.56 9.88
N VAL A 25 65.31 -2.13 8.78
CA VAL A 25 66.60 -1.75 8.19
C VAL A 25 66.43 -0.47 7.39
N VAL A 26 67.20 0.54 7.78
CA VAL A 26 67.31 1.87 7.18
C VAL A 26 68.06 1.77 5.85
N ILE A 27 67.41 2.12 4.74
CA ILE A 27 68.09 2.45 3.48
C ILE A 27 67.96 3.96 3.28
N GLN A 28 69.06 4.64 3.53
CA GLN A 28 69.24 6.08 3.39
C GLN A 28 69.48 6.40 1.91
N LYS A 29 68.50 7.04 1.26
CA LYS A 29 68.70 7.69 -0.05
C LYS A 29 68.75 9.20 0.13
N THR A 30 69.77 9.76 -0.51
CA THR A 30 70.38 11.06 -0.34
C THR A 30 69.48 12.24 -0.73
N LEU A 31 69.72 13.38 -0.08
CA LEU A 31 69.05 14.67 -0.23
C LEU A 31 68.87 15.13 -1.68
N GLY A 32 67.68 15.65 -1.97
CA GLY A 32 67.43 16.69 -2.97
C GLY A 32 66.65 17.83 -2.34
N MET A 33 67.34 18.94 -2.05
CA MET A 33 66.72 20.19 -1.60
C MET A 33 65.88 20.79 -2.74
N SER A 34 64.58 20.99 -2.54
CA SER A 34 63.83 21.96 -3.34
C SER A 34 62.67 22.56 -2.54
N SER A 35 62.76 23.89 -2.41
CA SER A 35 61.75 24.89 -2.03
C SER A 35 60.58 24.49 -1.12
N ARG A 36 60.63 25.04 0.09
CA ARG A 36 59.55 25.20 1.08
C ARG A 36 58.28 25.83 0.45
N ALA A 37 57.30 25.00 0.09
CA ALA A 37 55.94 25.48 -0.21
C ALA A 37 55.14 25.58 1.10
N ARG A 38 54.67 26.79 1.42
CA ARG A 38 53.78 27.07 2.57
C ARG A 38 52.52 26.20 2.48
N PRO A 39 52.02 25.60 3.58
CA PRO A 39 50.72 24.94 3.55
C PRO A 39 49.66 26.03 3.38
N ARG A 40 49.06 26.10 2.20
CA ARG A 40 47.89 26.92 1.95
C ARG A 40 46.76 26.27 2.75
N PHE A 41 46.35 26.91 3.84
CA PHE A 41 45.08 26.59 4.52
C PHE A 41 43.97 26.75 3.47
N GLN A 42 43.63 25.67 2.78
CA GLN A 42 42.38 25.57 2.07
C GLN A 42 41.36 25.30 3.15
N THR A 43 40.70 26.35 3.61
CA THR A 43 39.37 26.22 4.20
C THR A 43 38.52 25.55 3.14
N ALA A 44 38.39 24.22 3.24
CA ALA A 44 37.34 23.48 2.56
C ALA A 44 36.03 24.00 3.15
N THR A 45 35.54 25.10 2.58
CA THR A 45 34.16 25.53 2.76
C THR A 45 33.36 24.35 2.25
N ALA A 46 32.79 23.56 3.18
CA ALA A 46 31.82 22.55 2.84
C ALA A 46 30.75 23.27 2.02
N ARG A 47 30.82 23.14 0.70
CA ARG A 47 29.87 23.75 -0.24
C ARG A 47 28.52 23.24 0.22
N ARG A 48 27.72 24.08 0.90
CA ARG A 48 26.35 23.75 1.27
C ARG A 48 25.69 23.36 -0.04
N ARG A 49 25.45 22.07 -0.23
CA ARG A 49 24.73 21.57 -1.40
C ARG A 49 23.43 22.35 -1.42
N THR A 50 23.20 23.05 -2.52
CA THR A 50 22.00 23.87 -2.64
C THR A 50 20.78 22.94 -2.54
N LEU A 51 19.64 23.41 -2.02
CA LEU A 51 18.43 22.58 -1.95
C LEU A 51 18.09 21.97 -3.31
N LYS A 52 18.37 22.70 -4.40
CA LYS A 52 18.27 22.23 -5.78
C LYS A 52 19.18 21.04 -6.09
N GLU A 53 20.40 21.03 -5.57
CA GLU A 53 21.40 19.96 -5.74
C GLU A 53 21.11 18.71 -4.88
N ILE A 54 20.47 18.87 -3.72
CA ILE A 54 20.00 17.75 -2.89
C ILE A 54 18.72 17.13 -3.49
N VAL A 55 17.81 17.97 -3.98
CA VAL A 55 16.54 17.55 -4.60
C VAL A 55 16.77 16.85 -5.94
N MET A 56 17.76 17.30 -6.72
CA MET A 56 18.13 16.72 -8.02
C MET A 56 19.29 15.73 -7.94
N ALA A 57 19.71 15.35 -6.73
CA ALA A 57 20.69 14.28 -6.55
C ALA A 57 20.16 12.99 -7.19
N PRO A 58 21.04 12.12 -7.74
CA PRO A 58 20.61 10.85 -8.31
C PRO A 58 19.87 10.01 -7.26
N ALA A 59 18.81 9.33 -7.69
CA ALA A 59 18.00 8.46 -6.85
C ALA A 59 18.85 7.42 -6.11
N GLY A 60 18.98 7.56 -4.79
CA GLY A 60 19.61 6.54 -3.94
C GLY A 60 18.64 5.42 -3.59
N ASP A 61 19.15 4.20 -3.39
CA ASP A 61 18.34 3.05 -2.94
C ASP A 61 17.81 3.19 -1.49
N THR A 62 18.25 4.23 -0.77
CA THR A 62 17.86 4.51 0.62
C THR A 62 16.35 4.68 0.76
N ALA A 63 15.69 5.46 -0.10
CA ALA A 63 14.25 5.69 -0.03
C ALA A 63 13.44 4.40 -0.21
N PHE A 64 13.89 3.51 -1.10
CA PHE A 64 13.26 2.22 -1.35
C PHE A 64 13.49 1.23 -0.20
N ASN A 65 14.69 1.22 0.39
CA ASN A 65 15.02 0.36 1.52
C ASN A 65 14.23 0.75 2.77
N VAL A 66 14.10 2.05 3.04
CA VAL A 66 13.25 2.57 4.13
C VAL A 66 11.80 2.17 3.90
N GLY A 67 11.27 2.32 2.68
CA GLY A 67 9.90 1.90 2.34
C GLY A 67 9.67 0.40 2.56
N LYS A 68 10.60 -0.46 2.12
CA LYS A 68 10.55 -1.91 2.35
C LYS A 68 10.60 -2.26 3.84
N ALA A 69 11.50 -1.62 4.60
CA ALA A 69 11.61 -1.85 6.03
C ALA A 69 10.33 -1.43 6.78
N ALA A 70 9.75 -0.29 6.42
CA ALA A 70 8.47 0.16 6.96
C ALA A 70 7.34 -0.83 6.65
N LEU A 71 7.26 -1.31 5.40
CA LEU A 71 6.26 -2.31 5.01
C LEU A 71 6.46 -3.63 5.75
N ALA A 72 7.70 -4.09 5.93
CA ALA A 72 7.99 -5.30 6.68
C ALA A 72 7.60 -5.16 8.15
N GLY A 73 7.90 -4.01 8.77
CA GLY A 73 7.48 -3.69 10.14
C GLY A 73 5.96 -3.66 10.29
N ALA A 74 5.25 -3.00 9.39
CA ALA A 74 3.78 -2.97 9.38
C ALA A 74 3.18 -4.37 9.20
N SER A 75 3.78 -5.21 8.34
CA SER A 75 3.34 -6.58 8.12
C SER A 75 3.54 -7.43 9.37
N ALA A 76 4.71 -7.33 10.02
CA ALA A 76 5.00 -8.02 11.28
C ALA A 76 4.04 -7.59 12.39
N PHE A 77 3.74 -6.29 12.47
CA PHE A 77 2.74 -5.76 13.39
C PHE A 77 1.34 -6.33 13.12
N GLY A 78 0.89 -6.35 11.86
CA GLY A 78 -0.41 -6.90 11.47
C GLY A 78 -0.55 -8.39 11.79
N VAL A 79 0.48 -9.19 11.52
CA VAL A 79 0.51 -10.61 11.87
C VAL A 79 0.55 -10.79 13.39
N GLY A 80 1.35 -10.00 14.11
CA GLY A 80 1.40 -10.02 15.57
C GLY A 80 0.04 -9.69 16.19
N ALA A 81 -0.65 -8.67 15.67
CA ALA A 81 -2.01 -8.32 16.07
C ALA A 81 -2.99 -9.45 15.77
N LEU A 82 -2.91 -10.08 14.60
CA LEU A 82 -3.74 -11.24 14.26
C LEU A 82 -3.54 -12.39 15.25
N CYS A 83 -2.28 -12.73 15.58
CA CYS A 83 -1.99 -13.76 16.56
C CYS A 83 -2.49 -13.38 17.95
N TYR A 84 -2.32 -12.13 18.37
CA TYR A 84 -2.74 -11.66 19.69
C TYR A 84 -4.26 -11.72 19.86
N TYR A 85 -5.01 -11.13 18.92
CA TYR A 85 -6.48 -11.12 18.99
C TYR A 85 -7.11 -12.45 18.56
N GLY A 86 -6.51 -13.15 17.60
CA GLY A 86 -7.02 -14.44 17.10
C GLY A 86 -6.80 -15.62 18.05
N LEU A 87 -5.78 -15.58 18.91
CA LEU A 87 -5.57 -16.58 19.96
C LEU A 87 -6.34 -16.27 21.25
N GLY A 88 -7.18 -15.23 21.28
CA GLY A 88 -8.00 -14.89 22.44
C GLY A 88 -7.19 -14.39 23.65
N LEU A 89 -5.98 -13.85 23.43
CA LEU A 89 -5.15 -13.27 24.49
C LEU A 89 -5.64 -11.88 24.93
N SER A 90 -6.62 -11.31 24.22
CA SER A 90 -7.28 -10.07 24.60
C SER A 90 -8.40 -10.30 25.61
N SER A 91 -8.45 -9.46 26.66
CA SER A 91 -9.51 -9.45 27.66
C SER A 91 -10.85 -8.86 27.17
N GLU A 92 -10.89 -8.33 25.94
CA GLU A 92 -12.08 -7.78 25.29
C GLU A 92 -12.56 -8.73 24.18
N ALA A 93 -13.86 -9.01 24.15
CA ALA A 93 -14.47 -9.86 23.13
C ALA A 93 -14.35 -9.20 21.74
N GLY A 94 -13.73 -9.91 20.79
CA GLY A 94 -13.58 -9.44 19.42
C GLY A 94 -14.94 -9.35 18.70
N ALA A 95 -15.02 -8.54 17.63
CA ALA A 95 -16.23 -8.49 16.80
C ALA A 95 -16.58 -9.86 16.19
N LEU A 96 -15.62 -10.76 16.00
CA LEU A 96 -15.82 -12.14 15.57
C LEU A 96 -16.55 -12.99 16.62
N GLU A 97 -16.17 -12.92 17.89
CA GLU A 97 -16.86 -13.63 18.98
C GLU A 97 -18.28 -13.06 19.17
N ARG A 98 -18.41 -11.73 19.05
CA ARG A 98 -19.70 -11.04 19.06
C ARG A 98 -20.56 -11.39 17.85
N SER A 99 -19.94 -11.72 16.71
CA SER A 99 -20.64 -12.07 15.47
C SER A 99 -21.46 -13.33 15.55
N MET A 100 -21.07 -14.27 16.43
CA MET A 100 -21.84 -15.47 16.70
C MET A 100 -23.19 -15.14 17.36
N LEU A 101 -23.22 -14.08 18.17
CA LEU A 101 -24.40 -13.54 18.86
C LEU A 101 -25.16 -12.49 18.03
N TRP A 102 -24.71 -12.15 16.82
CA TRP A 102 -25.39 -11.12 16.03
C TRP A 102 -26.79 -11.55 15.59
N PRO A 103 -27.78 -10.64 15.71
CA PRO A 103 -29.08 -10.81 15.07
C PRO A 103 -28.96 -11.01 13.56
N GLU A 104 -29.90 -11.76 12.98
CA GLU A 104 -29.85 -12.13 11.56
C GLU A 104 -29.82 -10.92 10.61
N TYR A 105 -30.47 -9.81 10.97
CA TYR A 105 -30.47 -8.59 10.16
C TYR A 105 -29.06 -7.97 10.04
N VAL A 106 -28.21 -8.06 11.07
CA VAL A 106 -26.83 -7.53 11.04
C VAL A 106 -26.00 -8.36 10.07
N LYS A 107 -26.11 -9.69 10.16
CA LYS A 107 -25.43 -10.63 9.27
C LYS A 107 -25.83 -10.39 7.81
N GLN A 108 -27.11 -10.16 7.53
CA GLN A 108 -27.61 -9.84 6.18
C GLN A 108 -27.06 -8.51 5.64
N ARG A 109 -26.96 -7.47 6.47
CA ARG A 109 -26.38 -6.16 6.09
C ARG A 109 -24.89 -6.25 5.77
N VAL A 110 -24.13 -6.99 6.58
CA VAL A 110 -22.71 -7.24 6.31
C VAL A 110 -22.55 -8.07 5.03
N ARG A 111 -23.31 -9.17 4.90
CA ARG A 111 -23.28 -10.03 3.70
C ARG A 111 -23.60 -9.26 2.42
N SER A 112 -24.64 -8.42 2.43
CA SER A 112 -25.01 -7.62 1.25
C SER A 112 -23.91 -6.63 0.87
N THR A 113 -23.28 -5.98 1.85
CA THR A 113 -22.11 -5.11 1.62
C THR A 113 -20.96 -5.87 0.95
N TYR A 114 -20.63 -7.07 1.44
CA TYR A 114 -19.58 -7.89 0.83
C TYR A 114 -19.96 -8.45 -0.55
N MET A 115 -21.24 -8.67 -0.84
CA MET A 115 -21.71 -9.03 -2.17
C MET A 115 -21.49 -7.88 -3.17
N TYR A 116 -21.81 -6.63 -2.81
CA TYR A 116 -21.50 -5.47 -3.65
C TYR A 116 -20.00 -5.24 -3.79
N PHE A 117 -19.23 -5.48 -2.75
CA PHE A 117 -17.77 -5.44 -2.83
C PHE A 117 -17.23 -6.45 -3.86
N GLY A 118 -17.64 -7.73 -3.75
CA GLY A 118 -17.23 -8.77 -4.70
C GLY A 118 -17.70 -8.49 -6.13
N GLY A 119 -18.94 -8.00 -6.29
CA GLY A 119 -19.47 -7.56 -7.57
C GLY A 119 -18.67 -6.42 -8.18
N SER A 120 -18.20 -5.47 -7.35
CA SER A 120 -17.39 -4.33 -7.79
C SER A 120 -16.07 -4.81 -8.38
N ILE A 121 -15.42 -5.78 -7.72
CA ILE A 121 -14.18 -6.40 -8.20
C ILE A 121 -14.42 -7.09 -9.54
N ALA A 122 -15.50 -7.88 -9.66
CA ALA A 122 -15.82 -8.59 -10.89
C ALA A 122 -16.06 -7.63 -12.06
N ILE A 123 -16.86 -6.58 -11.85
CA ILE A 123 -17.14 -5.56 -12.87
C ILE A 123 -15.86 -4.79 -13.25
N THR A 124 -15.03 -4.44 -12.26
CA THR A 124 -13.74 -3.77 -12.48
C THR A 124 -12.83 -4.63 -13.35
N ALA A 125 -12.71 -5.93 -13.04
CA ALA A 125 -11.89 -6.86 -13.82
C ALA A 125 -12.41 -7.02 -15.25
N MET A 126 -13.72 -7.21 -15.43
CA MET A 126 -14.34 -7.30 -16.75
C MET A 126 -14.12 -6.03 -17.58
N SER A 127 -14.31 -4.86 -16.96
CA SER A 127 -14.09 -3.57 -17.62
C SER A 127 -12.62 -3.36 -18.00
N ALA A 128 -11.67 -3.65 -17.10
CA ALA A 128 -10.24 -3.56 -17.39
C ALA A 128 -9.82 -4.48 -18.55
N LEU A 129 -10.38 -5.69 -18.62
CA LEU A 129 -10.15 -6.62 -19.73
C LEU A 129 -10.77 -6.13 -21.04
N ALA A 130 -11.97 -5.55 -21.00
CA ALA A 130 -12.62 -4.99 -22.18
C ALA A 130 -11.82 -3.80 -22.74
N VAL A 131 -11.35 -2.91 -21.87
CA VAL A 131 -10.57 -1.73 -22.25
C VAL A 131 -9.18 -2.10 -22.75
N SER A 132 -8.50 -3.04 -22.09
CA SER A 132 -7.15 -3.48 -22.51
C SER A 132 -7.13 -4.20 -23.85
N ARG A 133 -8.25 -4.81 -24.26
CA ARG A 133 -8.41 -5.43 -25.59
C ARG A 133 -8.76 -4.43 -26.69
N ASN A 134 -9.21 -3.22 -26.35
CA ASN A 134 -9.57 -2.19 -27.32
C ASN A 134 -8.46 -1.12 -27.40
N PRO A 135 -7.63 -1.10 -28.45
CA PRO A 135 -6.50 -0.17 -28.55
C PRO A 135 -6.93 1.30 -28.55
N ALA A 136 -8.11 1.64 -29.08
CA ALA A 136 -8.59 3.02 -29.09
C ALA A 136 -8.87 3.52 -27.66
N MET A 137 -9.54 2.69 -26.84
CA MET A 137 -9.84 3.03 -25.45
C MET A 137 -8.60 2.98 -24.57
N LEU A 138 -7.72 1.99 -24.77
CA LEU A 138 -6.46 1.89 -24.05
C LEU A 138 -5.57 3.11 -24.32
N ASN A 139 -5.43 3.52 -25.58
CA ASN A 139 -4.68 4.71 -25.96
C ASN A 139 -5.28 5.99 -25.34
N LEU A 140 -6.61 6.08 -25.24
CA LEU A 140 -7.27 7.21 -24.59
C LEU A 140 -6.91 7.30 -23.11
N VAL A 141 -6.96 6.18 -22.38
CA VAL A 141 -6.62 6.14 -20.94
C VAL A 141 -5.13 6.37 -20.71
N MET A 142 -4.26 5.85 -21.59
CA MET A 142 -2.81 6.03 -21.49
C MET A 142 -2.33 7.40 -21.99
N ARG A 143 -3.20 8.21 -22.59
CA ARG A 143 -2.81 9.51 -23.14
C ARG A 143 -2.44 10.46 -21.99
N ASN A 144 -1.16 10.84 -21.93
CA ASN A 144 -0.65 11.78 -20.92
C ASN A 144 -1.01 13.25 -21.21
N SER A 145 -2.26 13.52 -21.61
CA SER A 145 -2.75 14.89 -21.82
C SER A 145 -3.39 15.40 -20.54
N TRP A 146 -3.19 16.69 -20.23
CA TRP A 146 -3.89 17.37 -19.13
C TRP A 146 -5.42 17.19 -19.21
N LEU A 147 -5.97 17.15 -20.43
CA LEU A 147 -7.39 16.87 -20.64
C LEU A 147 -7.76 15.44 -20.25
N ALA A 148 -6.94 14.44 -20.59
CA ALA A 148 -7.19 13.04 -20.24
C ALA A 148 -7.05 12.80 -18.73
N ILE A 149 -6.07 13.44 -18.09
CA ILE A 149 -5.91 13.43 -16.63
C ILE A 149 -7.14 14.06 -15.96
N GLY A 150 -7.52 15.27 -16.37
CA GLY A 150 -8.69 15.97 -15.85
C GLY A 150 -9.99 15.19 -16.06
N ALA A 151 -10.19 14.60 -17.25
CA ALA A 151 -11.33 13.76 -17.56
C ALA A 151 -11.38 12.50 -16.70
N SER A 152 -10.23 11.87 -16.43
CA SER A 152 -10.15 10.67 -15.57
C SER A 152 -10.54 10.99 -14.13
N PHE A 153 -10.04 12.10 -13.58
CA PHE A 153 -10.45 12.58 -12.26
C PHE A 153 -11.93 12.93 -12.21
N ALA A 154 -12.43 13.66 -13.21
CA ALA A 154 -13.83 14.04 -13.30
C ALA A 154 -14.75 12.81 -13.41
N ALA A 155 -14.37 11.79 -14.20
CA ALA A 155 -15.12 10.55 -14.32
C ALA A 155 -15.13 9.76 -13.00
N MET A 156 -13.99 9.62 -12.34
CA MET A 156 -13.88 8.92 -11.05
C MET A 156 -14.69 9.60 -9.95
N ILE A 157 -14.52 10.91 -9.78
CA ILE A 157 -15.20 11.70 -8.76
C ILE A 157 -16.69 11.80 -9.08
N GLY A 158 -17.04 12.12 -10.34
CA GLY A 158 -18.41 12.30 -10.80
C GLY A 158 -19.25 11.03 -10.67
N THR A 159 -18.73 9.88 -11.13
CA THR A 159 -19.43 8.61 -10.94
C THR A 159 -19.52 8.23 -9.46
N GLY A 160 -18.48 8.48 -8.66
CA GLY A 160 -18.51 8.22 -7.22
C GLY A 160 -19.50 9.12 -6.46
N MET A 161 -19.68 10.37 -6.88
CA MET A 161 -20.70 11.28 -6.34
C MET A 161 -22.10 10.83 -6.74
N LEU A 162 -22.27 10.35 -7.99
CA LEU A 162 -23.54 9.83 -8.49
C LEU A 162 -24.04 8.62 -7.69
N VAL A 163 -23.18 7.65 -7.37
CA VAL A 163 -23.60 6.49 -6.55
C VAL A 163 -24.06 6.93 -5.15
N ARG A 164 -23.39 7.93 -4.59
CA ARG A 164 -23.66 8.45 -3.24
C ARG A 164 -24.91 9.32 -3.18
N SER A 165 -25.24 10.04 -4.25
CA SER A 165 -26.42 10.91 -4.30
C SER A 165 -27.72 10.14 -4.45
N ILE A 166 -27.70 8.96 -5.08
CA ILE A 166 -28.90 8.14 -5.27
C ILE A 166 -29.23 7.37 -3.97
N PRO A 167 -30.47 7.50 -3.43
CA PRO A 167 -30.89 6.74 -2.26
C PRO A 167 -30.93 5.24 -2.56
N TYR A 168 -30.65 4.42 -1.55
CA TYR A 168 -30.72 2.97 -1.70
C TYR A 168 -32.17 2.49 -1.76
N SER A 169 -32.47 1.73 -2.81
CA SER A 169 -33.70 0.97 -2.99
C SER A 169 -33.35 -0.49 -3.22
N GLU A 170 -34.09 -1.40 -2.59
CA GLU A 170 -33.90 -2.83 -2.82
C GLU A 170 -34.29 -3.19 -4.28
N GLY A 171 -33.51 -4.06 -4.92
CA GLY A 171 -33.71 -4.49 -6.31
C GLY A 171 -32.80 -3.82 -7.35
N VAL A 172 -33.05 -4.12 -8.63
CA VAL A 172 -32.34 -3.52 -9.78
C VAL A 172 -32.92 -2.13 -10.02
N GLY A 173 -32.16 -1.10 -9.65
CA GLY A 173 -32.59 0.29 -9.79
C GLY A 173 -31.45 1.23 -10.19
N GLY A 174 -31.74 2.53 -10.21
CA GLY A 174 -30.78 3.57 -10.60
C GLY A 174 -29.47 3.53 -9.79
N LYS A 175 -29.54 3.12 -8.52
CA LYS A 175 -28.34 2.98 -7.68
C LYS A 175 -27.41 1.86 -8.14
N GLN A 176 -27.98 0.73 -8.56
CA GLN A 176 -27.19 -0.40 -9.06
C GLN A 176 -26.54 -0.06 -10.41
N ALA A 177 -27.27 0.63 -11.28
CA ALA A 177 -26.71 1.16 -12.52
C ALA A 177 -25.55 2.13 -12.25
N ALA A 178 -25.72 3.07 -11.32
CA ALA A 178 -24.65 4.00 -10.95
C ALA A 178 -23.45 3.29 -10.31
N TRP A 179 -23.69 2.31 -9.45
CA TRP A 179 -22.65 1.48 -8.85
C TRP A 179 -21.86 0.70 -9.91
N MET A 180 -22.54 0.00 -10.82
CA MET A 180 -21.90 -0.71 -11.93
C MET A 180 -21.11 0.24 -12.82
N LEU A 181 -21.66 1.43 -13.12
CA LEU A 181 -20.97 2.46 -13.89
C LEU A 181 -19.69 2.92 -13.18
N HIS A 182 -19.75 3.19 -11.88
CA HIS A 182 -18.58 3.59 -11.11
C HIS A 182 -17.50 2.50 -11.10
N SER A 183 -17.87 1.25 -10.84
CA SER A 183 -16.94 0.12 -10.89
C SER A 183 -16.36 -0.10 -12.29
N ALA A 184 -17.16 0.11 -13.35
CA ALA A 184 -16.69 0.00 -14.73
C ALA A 184 -15.70 1.11 -15.09
N VAL A 185 -15.96 2.36 -14.68
CA VAL A 185 -15.04 3.49 -14.88
C VAL A 185 -13.72 3.26 -14.17
N MET A 186 -13.76 2.81 -12.91
CA MET A 186 -12.54 2.43 -12.18
C MET A 186 -11.77 1.32 -12.88
N GLY A 187 -12.45 0.29 -13.41
CA GLY A 187 -11.82 -0.75 -14.22
C GLY A 187 -11.17 -0.23 -15.50
N ALA A 188 -11.79 0.73 -16.18
CA ALA A 188 -11.22 1.36 -17.36
C ALA A 188 -9.94 2.15 -17.03
N LEU A 189 -9.92 2.86 -15.91
CA LEU A 189 -8.72 3.59 -15.44
C LEU A 189 -7.60 2.65 -14.99
N VAL A 190 -7.94 1.45 -14.52
CA VAL A 190 -6.98 0.39 -14.14
C VAL A 190 -6.47 -0.39 -15.35
N ALA A 191 -7.12 -0.30 -16.52
CA ALA A 191 -6.78 -1.09 -17.70
C ALA A 191 -5.30 -1.07 -18.15
N PRO A 192 -4.53 0.04 -18.03
CA PRO A 192 -3.10 0.04 -18.38
C PRO A 192 -2.28 -0.99 -17.57
N ILE A 193 -2.72 -1.35 -16.36
CA ILE A 193 -2.07 -2.37 -15.52
C ILE A 193 -2.19 -3.77 -16.15
N CYS A 194 -3.18 -4.00 -17.02
CA CYS A 194 -3.29 -5.24 -17.79
C CYS A 194 -2.07 -5.49 -18.69
N LEU A 195 -1.32 -4.43 -19.06
CA LEU A 195 -0.10 -4.54 -19.86
C LEU A 195 1.08 -5.14 -19.10
N LEU A 196 1.03 -5.21 -17.77
CA LEU A 196 2.07 -5.87 -16.96
C LEU A 196 2.12 -7.39 -17.20
N GLY A 197 1.06 -7.97 -17.79
CA GLY A 197 0.99 -9.38 -18.15
C GLY A 197 0.18 -10.22 -17.16
N GLY A 198 -0.59 -11.16 -17.70
CA GLY A 198 -1.51 -12.03 -16.94
C GLY A 198 -0.89 -12.73 -15.72
N PRO A 199 0.31 -13.37 -15.83
CA PRO A 199 0.91 -14.07 -14.71
C PRO A 199 1.24 -13.18 -13.50
N ILE A 200 1.69 -11.94 -13.73
CA ILE A 200 1.98 -10.98 -12.66
C ILE A 200 0.68 -10.55 -11.99
N LEU A 201 -0.37 -10.30 -12.76
CA LEU A 201 -1.66 -9.85 -12.25
C LEU A 201 -2.39 -10.92 -11.46
N VAL A 202 -2.34 -12.19 -11.89
CA VAL A 202 -2.92 -13.30 -11.13
C VAL A 202 -2.21 -13.46 -9.78
N ARG A 203 -0.87 -13.33 -9.74
CA ARG A 203 -0.12 -13.34 -8.47
C ARG A 203 -0.48 -12.15 -7.60
N ALA A 204 -0.56 -10.95 -8.19
CA ALA A 204 -0.96 -9.75 -7.47
C ALA A 204 -2.36 -9.92 -6.87
N ALA A 205 -3.31 -10.45 -7.63
CA ALA A 205 -4.68 -10.71 -7.17
C ALA A 205 -4.73 -11.68 -5.98
N TRP A 206 -3.97 -12.77 -6.03
CA TRP A 206 -3.88 -13.70 -4.90
C TRP A 206 -3.25 -13.08 -3.65
N TYR A 207 -2.19 -12.28 -3.81
CA TYR A 207 -1.60 -11.56 -2.69
C TYR A 207 -2.54 -10.51 -2.11
N THR A 208 -3.25 -9.77 -2.95
CA THR A 208 -4.28 -8.83 -2.50
C THR A 208 -5.40 -9.54 -1.78
N ALA A 209 -5.89 -10.68 -2.28
CA ALA A 209 -6.92 -11.47 -1.60
C ALA A 209 -6.46 -11.94 -0.22
N GLY A 210 -5.19 -12.36 -0.09
CA GLY A 210 -4.59 -12.70 1.21
C GLY A 210 -4.48 -11.51 2.16
N VAL A 211 -4.06 -10.34 1.66
CA VAL A 211 -3.95 -9.11 2.46
C VAL A 211 -5.33 -8.62 2.90
N VAL A 212 -6.29 -8.51 1.98
CA VAL A 212 -7.67 -8.08 2.25
C VAL A 212 -8.33 -9.04 3.24
N GLY A 213 -8.25 -10.35 2.98
CA GLY A 213 -8.81 -11.37 3.86
C GLY A 213 -8.18 -11.33 5.26
N GLY A 214 -6.84 -11.33 5.33
CA GLY A 214 -6.11 -11.31 6.59
C GLY A 214 -6.38 -10.06 7.42
N LEU A 215 -6.36 -8.87 6.79
CA LEU A 215 -6.66 -7.61 7.48
C LEU A 215 -8.14 -7.52 7.89
N SER A 216 -9.07 -8.03 7.07
CA SER A 216 -10.48 -8.14 7.48
C SER A 216 -10.66 -9.09 8.68
N THR A 217 -9.87 -10.17 8.78
CA THR A 217 -9.86 -11.03 9.98
C THR A 217 -9.32 -10.29 11.20
N VAL A 218 -8.20 -9.55 11.07
CA VAL A 218 -7.69 -8.69 12.16
C VAL A 218 -8.75 -7.69 12.59
N ALA A 219 -9.41 -7.04 11.64
CA ALA A 219 -10.47 -6.06 11.90
C ALA A 219 -11.65 -6.68 12.66
N ALA A 220 -12.04 -7.91 12.30
CA ALA A 220 -13.09 -8.66 12.98
C ALA A 220 -12.66 -9.10 14.39
N CYS A 221 -11.38 -9.40 14.63
CA CYS A 221 -10.93 -9.80 15.96
C CYS A 221 -10.62 -8.59 16.88
N ALA A 222 -10.35 -7.41 16.33
CA ALA A 222 -9.97 -6.23 17.11
C ALA A 222 -11.19 -5.45 17.66
N PRO A 223 -11.10 -4.87 18.88
CA PRO A 223 -12.17 -4.07 19.49
C PRO A 223 -12.49 -2.78 18.70
N SER A 224 -13.78 -2.50 18.49
CA SER A 224 -14.29 -1.47 17.56
C SER A 224 -14.29 -0.03 18.08
N GLU A 225 -14.05 0.19 19.38
CA GLU A 225 -14.14 1.52 20.01
C GLU A 225 -12.91 2.41 19.72
N LYS A 226 -11.73 1.82 19.48
CA LYS A 226 -10.49 2.59 19.27
C LYS A 226 -10.33 3.16 17.86
N PHE A 227 -11.05 2.64 16.88
CA PHE A 227 -10.78 2.95 15.48
C PHE A 227 -11.48 4.23 14.98
N LEU A 228 -12.53 4.71 15.65
CA LEU A 228 -13.12 6.01 15.28
C LEU A 228 -12.11 7.17 15.46
N TYR A 229 -11.20 7.05 16.45
CA TYR A 229 -10.10 8.00 16.65
C TYR A 229 -8.96 7.86 15.61
N MET A 230 -8.90 6.75 14.87
CA MET A 230 -7.90 6.54 13.83
C MET A 230 -8.23 7.23 12.50
N GLY A 231 -9.48 7.66 12.28
CA GLY A 231 -9.87 8.35 11.04
C GLY A 231 -9.07 9.63 10.77
N GLY A 232 -8.71 10.38 11.82
CA GLY A 232 -7.92 11.62 11.70
C GLY A 232 -6.50 11.37 11.16
N PRO A 233 -5.67 10.55 11.83
CA PRO A 233 -4.34 10.19 11.34
C PRO A 233 -4.36 9.54 9.94
N LEU A 234 -5.35 8.67 9.67
CA LEU A 234 -5.51 8.04 8.36
C LEU A 234 -5.78 9.09 7.25
N ALA A 235 -6.63 10.09 7.53
CA ALA A 235 -6.90 11.17 6.58
C ALA A 235 -5.66 12.02 6.28
N ILE A 236 -4.85 12.34 7.30
CA ILE A 236 -3.57 13.05 7.11
C ILE A 236 -2.62 12.21 6.24
N GLY A 237 -2.49 10.92 6.53
CA GLY A 237 -1.70 10.01 5.72
C GLY A 237 -2.19 9.93 4.28
N LEU A 238 -3.51 9.92 4.06
CA LEU A 238 -4.09 9.88 2.72
C LEU A 238 -3.72 11.14 1.93
N GLY A 239 -3.78 12.31 2.58
CA GLY A 239 -3.31 13.56 2.01
C GLY A 239 -1.83 13.50 1.61
N LEU A 240 -0.97 12.92 2.46
CA LEU A 240 0.44 12.72 2.16
C LEU A 240 0.66 11.80 0.95
N VAL A 241 0.00 10.64 0.93
CA VAL A 241 0.12 9.65 -0.17
C VAL A 241 -0.43 10.24 -1.47
N PHE A 242 -1.53 10.98 -1.40
CA PHE A 242 -2.13 11.66 -2.55
C PHE A 242 -1.20 12.75 -3.10
N ALA A 243 -0.69 13.64 -2.24
CA ALA A 243 0.29 14.66 -2.62
C ALA A 243 1.56 14.03 -3.21
N SER A 244 2.02 12.91 -2.66
CA SER A 244 3.16 12.16 -3.19
C SER A 244 2.88 11.61 -4.59
N SER A 245 1.68 11.08 -4.81
CA SER A 245 1.25 10.52 -6.11
C SER A 245 1.11 11.61 -7.18
N LEU A 246 0.63 12.80 -6.81
CA LEU A 246 0.62 13.96 -7.71
C LEU A 246 2.05 14.47 -7.97
N GLY A 247 2.89 14.53 -6.94
CA GLY A 247 4.27 14.99 -7.06
C GLY A 247 5.13 14.15 -8.01
N THR A 248 4.86 12.84 -8.11
CA THR A 248 5.55 11.97 -9.10
C THR A 248 5.20 12.31 -10.55
N MET A 249 4.13 13.07 -10.82
CA MET A 249 3.80 13.53 -12.17
C MET A 249 4.67 14.72 -12.61
N PHE A 250 5.16 15.52 -11.65
CA PHE A 250 5.97 16.71 -11.92
C PHE A 250 7.47 16.48 -11.75
N LEU A 251 7.86 15.40 -11.06
CA LEU A 251 9.25 15.10 -10.75
C LEU A 251 9.71 13.83 -11.45
N PRO A 252 10.85 13.87 -12.17
CA PRO A 252 11.44 12.67 -12.76
C PRO A 252 11.75 11.62 -11.70
N ALA A 253 11.40 10.36 -11.97
CA ALA A 253 11.69 9.23 -11.08
C ALA A 253 13.20 8.99 -10.86
N SER A 254 14.06 9.60 -11.67
CA SER A 254 15.52 9.58 -11.54
C SER A 254 16.06 10.53 -10.46
N SER A 255 15.27 11.50 -10.02
CA SER A 255 15.65 12.42 -8.92
C SER A 255 15.45 11.75 -7.56
N ALA A 256 16.28 12.08 -6.57
CA ALA A 256 16.16 11.59 -5.21
C ALA A 256 14.78 11.94 -4.59
N LEU A 257 14.26 13.14 -4.88
CA LEU A 257 12.92 13.53 -4.45
C LEU A 257 11.86 12.67 -5.15
N GLY A 258 11.93 12.50 -6.48
CA GLY A 258 10.97 11.68 -7.23
C GLY A 258 10.97 10.21 -6.78
N ALA A 259 12.14 9.63 -6.54
CA ALA A 259 12.26 8.28 -5.98
C ALA A 259 11.71 8.19 -4.54
N GLY A 260 11.90 9.25 -3.74
CA GLY A 260 11.30 9.39 -2.41
C GLY A 260 9.77 9.38 -2.45
N LEU A 261 9.17 10.24 -3.28
CA LEU A 261 7.71 10.30 -3.45
C LEU A 261 7.14 9.01 -4.02
N TYR A 262 7.86 8.37 -4.95
CA TYR A 262 7.47 7.07 -5.46
C TYR A 262 7.50 6.00 -4.36
N SER A 263 8.53 5.99 -3.51
CA SER A 263 8.59 5.06 -2.36
C SER A 263 7.48 5.32 -1.35
N ILE A 264 7.23 6.58 -0.99
CA ILE A 264 6.15 6.97 -0.06
C ILE A 264 4.79 6.57 -0.63
N SER A 265 4.53 6.89 -1.90
CA SER A 265 3.28 6.50 -2.54
C SER A 265 3.15 4.98 -2.56
N MET A 266 4.15 4.22 -3.05
CA MET A 266 4.07 2.76 -3.14
C MET A 266 3.99 2.05 -1.78
N TYR A 267 5.01 2.16 -0.95
CA TYR A 267 5.10 1.42 0.31
C TYR A 267 4.26 2.05 1.41
N GLY A 268 4.34 3.38 1.57
CA GLY A 268 3.53 4.12 2.54
C GLY A 268 2.04 4.04 2.20
N GLY A 269 1.69 4.16 0.93
CA GLY A 269 0.32 3.94 0.46
C GLY A 269 -0.18 2.52 0.75
N LEU A 270 0.63 1.48 0.54
CA LEU A 270 0.21 0.10 0.82
C LEU A 270 -0.11 -0.11 2.32
N ILE A 271 0.72 0.43 3.21
CA ILE A 271 0.47 0.41 4.67
C ILE A 271 -0.81 1.18 5.00
N LEU A 272 -0.95 2.37 4.42
CA LEU A 272 -2.08 3.26 4.65
C LEU A 272 -3.41 2.63 4.20
N PHE A 273 -3.49 2.11 2.98
CA PHE A 273 -4.70 1.46 2.48
C PHE A 273 -5.00 0.15 3.23
N GLY A 274 -3.98 -0.56 3.72
CA GLY A 274 -4.19 -1.66 4.66
C GLY A 274 -4.85 -1.20 5.96
N GLY A 275 -4.42 -0.05 6.50
CA GLY A 275 -5.04 0.60 7.65
C GLY A 275 -6.47 1.07 7.37
N PHE A 276 -6.73 1.68 6.21
CA PHE A 276 -8.08 2.07 5.78
C PHE A 276 -8.99 0.86 5.64
N LEU A 277 -8.52 -0.23 5.04
CA LEU A 277 -9.30 -1.45 4.92
C LEU A 277 -9.71 -2.01 6.28
N LEU A 278 -8.80 -1.98 7.27
CA LEU A 278 -9.10 -2.40 8.64
C LEU A 278 -10.17 -1.47 9.26
N TYR A 279 -9.97 -0.15 9.16
CA TYR A 279 -10.91 0.86 9.64
C TYR A 279 -12.29 0.73 9.00
N ASP A 280 -12.36 0.62 7.67
CA ASP A 280 -13.61 0.51 6.93
C ASP A 280 -14.31 -0.82 7.18
N THR A 281 -13.58 -1.93 7.36
CA THR A 281 -14.17 -3.22 7.77
C THR A 281 -14.92 -3.08 9.10
N GLN A 282 -14.30 -2.46 10.10
CA GLN A 282 -14.96 -2.24 11.39
C GLN A 282 -16.08 -1.22 11.33
N ARG A 283 -15.93 -0.19 10.49
CA ARG A 283 -16.98 0.81 10.25
C ARG A 283 -18.22 0.16 9.63
N ILE A 284 -18.05 -0.78 8.69
CA ILE A 284 -19.14 -1.56 8.09
C ILE A 284 -19.88 -2.37 9.17
N VAL A 285 -19.14 -3.08 10.02
CA VAL A 285 -19.70 -3.88 11.12
C VAL A 285 -20.46 -3.00 12.11
N ARG A 286 -19.83 -1.91 12.58
CA ARG A 286 -20.45 -0.97 13.52
C ARG A 286 -21.70 -0.33 12.93
N MET A 287 -21.66 0.08 11.66
CA MET A 287 -22.86 0.61 10.97
C MET A 287 -23.95 -0.44 10.82
N ALA A 288 -23.62 -1.70 10.58
CA ALA A 288 -24.61 -2.76 10.50
C ALA A 288 -25.32 -3.01 11.85
N GLU A 289 -24.58 -2.92 12.97
CA GLU A 289 -25.09 -3.07 14.33
C GLU A 289 -25.96 -1.89 14.80
N ILE A 290 -25.45 -0.65 14.67
CA ILE A 290 -26.10 0.53 15.25
C ILE A 290 -27.27 1.06 14.43
N HIS A 291 -27.36 0.71 13.14
CA HIS A 291 -28.37 1.29 12.26
C HIS A 291 -29.76 0.77 12.64
N PRO A 292 -30.73 1.65 12.99
CA PRO A 292 -32.03 1.22 13.48
C PRO A 292 -32.75 0.37 12.43
N VAL A 293 -33.51 -0.63 12.88
CA VAL A 293 -34.30 -1.51 11.99
C VAL A 293 -35.39 -0.71 11.27
N ASN A 294 -36.01 0.24 11.96
CA ASN A 294 -37.09 1.10 11.44
C ASN A 294 -36.59 2.50 11.03
N ALA A 295 -35.35 2.61 10.56
CA ALA A 295 -34.80 3.89 10.12
C ALA A 295 -35.56 4.41 8.88
N VAL A 296 -35.87 5.71 8.85
CA VAL A 296 -36.49 6.39 7.70
C VAL A 296 -35.66 6.19 6.42
N LYS A 297 -34.34 6.06 6.56
CA LYS A 297 -33.43 5.71 5.48
C LYS A 297 -32.93 4.26 5.64
N PRO A 298 -33.13 3.39 4.64
CA PRO A 298 -32.64 2.02 4.72
C PRO A 298 -31.11 1.98 4.78
N TYR A 299 -30.57 0.92 5.37
CA TYR A 299 -29.13 0.66 5.36
C TYR A 299 -28.65 0.58 3.91
N ASP A 300 -27.51 1.21 3.63
CA ASP A 300 -27.00 1.38 2.28
C ASP A 300 -25.72 0.55 2.08
N PRO A 301 -25.85 -0.74 1.69
CA PRO A 301 -24.71 -1.64 1.54
C PRO A 301 -23.80 -1.23 0.37
N VAL A 302 -24.34 -0.57 -0.65
CA VAL A 302 -23.56 -0.09 -1.80
C VAL A 302 -22.57 0.98 -1.35
N ASN A 303 -23.05 2.02 -0.65
CA ASN A 303 -22.18 3.09 -0.17
C ASN A 303 -21.14 2.60 0.86
N ALA A 304 -21.52 1.62 1.70
CA ALA A 304 -20.59 0.99 2.63
C ALA A 304 -19.51 0.16 1.90
N SER A 305 -19.86 -0.50 0.78
CA SER A 305 -18.93 -1.33 0.01
C SER A 305 -17.91 -0.52 -0.80
N ILE A 306 -18.22 0.75 -1.14
CA ILE A 306 -17.34 1.59 -1.97
C ILE A 306 -16.00 1.87 -1.28
N SER A 307 -15.96 2.11 0.03
CA SER A 307 -14.69 2.42 0.70
C SER A 307 -13.75 1.21 0.71
N ILE A 308 -14.22 0.06 1.19
CA ILE A 308 -13.45 -1.19 1.18
C ILE A 308 -13.05 -1.63 -0.24
N TYR A 309 -13.88 -1.36 -1.24
CA TYR A 309 -13.57 -1.56 -2.66
C TYR A 309 -12.40 -0.69 -3.13
N LEU A 310 -12.43 0.61 -2.84
CA LEU A 310 -11.37 1.54 -3.26
C LEU A 310 -10.04 1.22 -2.58
N ASP A 311 -10.05 0.85 -1.30
CA ASP A 311 -8.85 0.42 -0.59
C ASP A 311 -8.26 -0.85 -1.22
N THR A 312 -9.12 -1.84 -1.50
CA THR A 312 -8.72 -3.09 -2.15
C THR A 312 -8.11 -2.84 -3.54
N LEU A 313 -8.72 -1.95 -4.34
CA LEU A 313 -8.18 -1.57 -5.64
C LEU A 313 -6.81 -0.90 -5.51
N ASN A 314 -6.67 0.04 -4.58
CA ASN A 314 -5.40 0.72 -4.33
C ASN A 314 -4.30 -0.24 -3.87
N ILE A 315 -4.62 -1.21 -3.01
CA ILE A 315 -3.71 -2.28 -2.59
C ILE A 315 -3.30 -3.13 -3.80
N PHE A 316 -4.27 -3.56 -4.62
CA PHE A 316 -4.01 -4.37 -5.82
C PHE A 316 -3.05 -3.68 -6.79
N ILE A 317 -3.34 -2.43 -7.15
CA ILE A 317 -2.54 -1.64 -8.09
C ILE A 317 -1.09 -1.54 -7.59
N ARG A 318 -0.89 -1.28 -6.28
CA ARG A 318 0.44 -1.17 -5.66
C ARG A 318 1.17 -2.51 -5.64
N ILE A 319 0.51 -3.60 -5.28
CA ILE A 319 1.11 -4.94 -5.31
C ILE A 319 1.50 -5.32 -6.74
N ALA A 320 0.65 -5.05 -7.73
CA ALA A 320 0.95 -5.31 -9.14
C ALA A 320 2.19 -4.52 -9.61
N MET A 321 2.27 -3.23 -9.27
CA MET A 321 3.44 -2.40 -9.59
C MET A 321 4.72 -2.85 -8.87
N LEU A 322 4.62 -3.27 -7.60
CA LEU A 322 5.76 -3.80 -6.86
C LEU A 322 6.28 -5.11 -7.47
N LEU A 323 5.39 -6.00 -7.92
CA LEU A 323 5.78 -7.24 -8.59
C LEU A 323 6.39 -6.97 -9.97
N ALA A 324 5.86 -6.01 -10.72
CA ALA A 324 6.43 -5.61 -12.00
C ALA A 324 7.82 -4.95 -11.86
N GLY A 325 7.96 -4.01 -10.92
CA GLY A 325 9.23 -3.32 -10.67
C GLY A 325 10.30 -4.17 -9.98
N GLY A 326 9.90 -5.21 -9.24
CA GLY A 326 10.81 -6.15 -8.60
C GLY A 326 11.51 -7.13 -9.55
N GLY A 327 10.95 -7.36 -10.74
CA GLY A 327 11.51 -8.25 -11.76
C GLY A 327 12.63 -7.61 -12.60
N THR A 328 12.54 -6.30 -12.88
CA THR A 328 13.45 -5.59 -13.79
C THR A 328 14.82 -5.27 -13.17
N ARG A 329 14.94 -5.20 -11.84
CA ARG A 329 16.24 -4.95 -11.16
C ARG A 329 17.08 -6.21 -10.91
N ARG A 330 16.64 -7.39 -11.38
CA ARG A 330 17.33 -8.68 -11.17
C ARG A 330 18.06 -9.22 -12.41
N LYS A 331 18.35 -8.35 -13.39
CA LYS A 331 19.24 -8.66 -14.51
C LYS A 331 20.20 -7.51 -14.75
#